data_AF-A0A3B3ZWE3-F1
#
_entry.id   AF-A0A3B3ZWE3-F1
#
_cell.length_a   1.000
_cell.length_b   1.000
_cell.length_c   1.000
_cell.angle_alpha   90.00
_cell.angle_beta   90.00
_cell.angle_gamma   90.00
#
_symmetry.space_group_name_H-M   'P 1'
#
loop_
_entity.id
_entity.type
_entity.pdbx_description
1 polymer ?
#
loop_
_entity_poly.entity_id
_entity_poly.type
_entity_poly.pdbx_seq_one_letter_code
_entity_poly.pdbx_strand_id
1 'polypeptide(L)'
;AQSLLQNGPYGIFAGRDASRGLATFCLEKDALREEYDDLSDLTAVQMESVREWDMQFMEKYDYVGRLLKPGDEPSEYTDEEDIKDHLKHD
;
A
#
# COMPACT_ATOMS: atom_id res chain seq x y z
N ALA A 1 -12.11 -14.39 -10.69
CA ALA A 1 -11.98 -13.08 -10.03
C ALA A 1 -10.57 -12.50 -10.18
N GLN A 2 -9.51 -13.21 -9.77
CA GLN A 2 -8.11 -12.74 -9.91
C GLN A 2 -7.68 -12.36 -11.35
N SER A 3 -8.15 -13.06 -12.39
CA SER A 3 -7.70 -12.79 -13.77
C SER A 3 -8.30 -11.54 -14.42
N LEU A 4 -9.34 -10.93 -13.84
CA LEU A 4 -9.93 -9.69 -14.37
C LEU A 4 -9.21 -8.45 -13.84
N LEU A 5 -8.67 -8.51 -12.61
CA LEU A 5 -7.91 -7.42 -12.00
C LEU A 5 -6.55 -7.21 -12.68
N GLN A 6 -5.84 -8.28 -13.03
CA GLN A 6 -4.53 -8.20 -13.71
C GLN A 6 -4.60 -7.54 -15.11
N ASN A 7 -5.77 -7.56 -15.76
CA ASN A 7 -5.96 -6.96 -17.08
C ASN A 7 -6.52 -5.53 -17.03
N GLY A 8 -6.69 -4.96 -15.84
CA GLY A 8 -7.11 -3.56 -15.67
C GLY A 8 -5.94 -2.58 -15.79
N PRO A 9 -6.23 -1.26 -15.89
CA PRO A 9 -5.18 -0.22 -16.01
C PRO A 9 -4.22 -0.19 -14.80
N TYR A 10 -4.68 -0.62 -13.63
CA TYR A 10 -3.89 -0.75 -12.41
C TYR A 10 -3.54 -2.20 -12.07
N GLY A 11 -3.70 -3.13 -13.02
CA GLY A 11 -3.51 -4.56 -12.81
C GLY A 11 -2.09 -4.94 -12.40
N ILE A 12 -1.12 -4.07 -12.67
CA ILE A 12 0.28 -4.23 -12.26
C ILE A 12 0.45 -4.23 -10.72
N PHE A 13 -0.47 -3.59 -9.98
CA PHE A 13 -0.44 -3.53 -8.51
C PHE A 13 -1.10 -4.73 -7.83
N ALA A 14 -1.73 -5.64 -8.57
CA ALA A 14 -2.48 -6.75 -7.98
C ALA A 14 -1.55 -7.68 -7.17
N GLY A 15 -1.77 -7.74 -5.84
CA GLY A 15 -0.98 -8.57 -4.93
C GLY A 15 0.47 -8.10 -4.78
N ARG A 16 0.70 -6.78 -4.83
CA ARG A 16 2.01 -6.13 -4.68
C ARG A 16 1.87 -4.92 -3.74
N ASP A 17 3.00 -4.48 -3.20
CA ASP A 17 3.09 -3.16 -2.58
C ASP A 17 3.04 -2.10 -3.70
N ALA A 18 1.94 -1.34 -3.74
CA ALA A 18 1.71 -0.32 -4.76
C ALA A 18 2.30 1.05 -4.38
N SER A 19 2.81 1.19 -3.15
CA SER A 19 3.12 2.48 -2.53
C SER A 19 4.02 3.36 -3.39
N ARG A 20 5.15 2.84 -3.88
CA ARG A 20 6.07 3.60 -4.75
C ARG A 20 5.45 3.96 -6.10
N GLY A 21 4.73 3.04 -6.73
CA GLY A 21 4.05 3.30 -8.00
C GLY A 21 3.01 4.42 -7.88
N LEU A 22 2.27 4.44 -6.78
CA LEU A 22 1.31 5.50 -6.46
C LEU A 22 1.99 6.82 -6.11
N ALA A 23 3.07 6.78 -5.33
CA ALA A 23 3.87 7.96 -4.96
C ALA A 23 4.47 8.68 -6.18
N THR A 24 4.86 7.92 -7.19
CA THR A 24 5.60 8.41 -8.37
C THR A 24 4.74 8.50 -9.62
N PHE A 25 3.46 8.14 -9.55
CA PHE A 25 2.54 8.02 -10.69
C PHE A 25 3.11 7.14 -11.81
N CYS A 26 3.79 6.06 -11.45
CA CYS A 26 4.43 5.15 -12.38
C CYS A 26 3.73 3.78 -12.39
N LEU A 27 3.38 3.31 -13.59
CA LEU A 27 2.75 2.00 -13.83
C LEU A 27 3.70 1.03 -14.53
N GLU A 28 5.01 1.30 -14.48
CA GLU A 28 6.03 0.43 -15.05
C GLU A 28 6.51 -0.59 -14.00
N LYS A 29 7.01 -1.73 -14.47
CA LYS A 29 7.48 -2.81 -13.58
C LYS A 29 8.62 -2.37 -12.67
N ASP A 30 9.43 -1.41 -13.12
CA ASP A 30 10.60 -0.94 -12.38
C ASP A 30 10.20 -0.07 -11.15
N ALA A 31 8.95 0.39 -11.08
CA ALA A 31 8.40 1.08 -9.92
C ALA A 31 7.90 0.11 -8.83
N LEU A 32 7.96 -1.21 -9.07
CA LEU A 32 7.53 -2.24 -8.13
C LEU A 32 8.69 -3.15 -7.75
N ARG A 33 8.77 -3.45 -6.46
CA ARG A 33 9.72 -4.43 -5.93
C ARG A 33 8.99 -5.74 -5.66
N GLU A 34 9.70 -6.85 -5.85
CA GLU A 34 9.16 -8.19 -5.54
C GLU A 34 9.11 -8.45 -4.03
N GLU A 35 10.05 -7.85 -3.30
CA GLU A 35 10.14 -7.88 -1.84
C GLU A 35 9.72 -6.55 -1.24
N TYR A 36 9.83 -6.42 0.09
CA TYR A 36 9.54 -5.19 0.82
C TYR A 36 10.27 -3.98 0.21
N ASP A 37 9.53 -2.90 0.00
CA ASP A 37 10.07 -1.64 -0.51
C ASP A 37 10.28 -0.63 0.61
N ASP A 38 11.55 -0.29 0.87
CA ASP A 38 11.86 0.83 1.76
C ASP A 38 11.61 2.15 1.03
N LEU A 39 10.61 2.89 1.51
CA LEU A 39 10.18 4.18 0.96
C LEU A 39 10.87 5.39 1.60
N SER A 40 11.91 5.16 2.41
CA SER A 40 12.68 6.23 3.08
C SER A 40 13.37 7.20 2.11
N ASP A 41 13.50 6.81 0.84
CA ASP A 41 14.08 7.60 -0.25
C ASP A 41 13.07 8.52 -0.96
N LEU A 42 11.77 8.39 -0.66
CA LEU A 42 10.75 9.25 -1.24
C LEU A 42 10.85 10.69 -0.71
N THR A 43 10.59 11.65 -1.60
CA THR A 43 10.46 13.06 -1.23
C THR A 43 9.19 13.30 -0.41
N ALA A 44 9.12 14.45 0.27
CA ALA A 44 7.94 14.84 1.04
C ALA A 44 6.65 14.86 0.19
N VAL A 45 6.73 15.38 -1.05
CA VAL A 45 5.58 15.44 -1.98
C VAL A 45 5.12 14.04 -2.41
N GLN A 46 6.07 13.15 -2.69
CA GLN A 46 5.74 11.77 -3.04
C GLN A 46 5.10 11.02 -1.86
N MET A 47 5.60 11.26 -0.64
CA MET A 47 5.01 10.69 0.58
C MET A 47 3.61 11.25 0.87
N GLU A 48 3.37 12.53 0.58
CA GLU A 48 2.04 13.13 0.66
C GLU A 48 1.07 12.42 -0.30
N SER A 49 1.49 12.16 -1.55
CA SER A 49 0.69 11.37 -2.49
C SER A 49 0.38 9.96 -1.98
N VAL A 50 1.31 9.28 -1.29
CA VAL A 50 1.03 7.97 -0.66
C VAL A 50 -0.08 8.08 0.37
N ARG A 51 -0.04 9.09 1.23
CA ARG A 51 -1.05 9.30 2.30
C ARG A 51 -2.42 9.63 1.71
N GLU A 52 -2.46 10.45 0.66
CA GLU A 52 -3.71 10.77 -0.04
C GLU A 52 -4.35 9.52 -0.66
N TRP A 53 -3.53 8.65 -1.27
CA TRP A 53 -4.01 7.37 -1.77
C TRP A 53 -4.50 6.47 -0.64
N ASP A 54 -3.74 6.33 0.45
CA ASP A 54 -4.12 5.52 1.61
C ASP A 54 -5.50 5.91 2.15
N MET A 55 -5.74 7.21 2.34
CA MET A 55 -7.05 7.74 2.74
C MET A 55 -8.18 7.35 1.77
N GLN A 56 -7.94 7.46 0.46
CA GLN A 56 -8.93 7.05 -0.55
C GLN A 56 -9.17 5.54 -0.56
N PHE A 57 -8.13 4.73 -0.29
CA PHE A 57 -8.27 3.28 -0.17
C PHE A 57 -9.08 2.91 1.07
N MET A 58 -8.85 3.57 2.22
CA MET A 58 -9.63 3.35 3.44
C MET A 58 -11.10 3.74 3.30
N GLU A 59 -11.42 4.75 2.50
CA GLU A 59 -12.82 5.11 2.24
C GLU A 59 -13.55 4.06 1.38
N LYS A 60 -12.83 3.43 0.44
CA LYS A 60 -13.43 2.61 -0.61
C LYS A 60 -13.32 1.10 -0.39
N TYR A 61 -12.33 0.64 0.36
CA TYR A 61 -12.01 -0.77 0.53
C TYR A 61 -11.80 -1.10 2.00
N ASP A 62 -12.13 -2.33 2.37
CA ASP A 62 -11.90 -2.83 3.71
C ASP A 62 -10.41 -2.94 3.99
N TYR A 63 -9.99 -2.42 5.13
CA TYR A 63 -8.66 -2.65 5.66
C TYR A 63 -8.57 -4.07 6.25
N VAL A 64 -7.63 -4.87 5.75
CA VAL A 64 -7.52 -6.31 6.09
C VAL A 64 -6.25 -6.67 6.86
N GLY A 65 -5.40 -5.69 7.17
CA GLY A 65 -4.15 -5.89 7.91
C GLY A 65 -2.97 -5.08 7.35
N ARG A 66 -1.78 -5.34 7.90
CA ARG A 66 -0.53 -4.62 7.58
C ARG A 66 0.40 -5.43 6.70
N LEU A 67 1.06 -4.76 5.76
CA LEU A 67 2.21 -5.32 5.05
C LEU A 67 3.44 -5.30 5.97
N LEU A 68 3.95 -6.47 6.32
CA LEU A 68 5.05 -6.63 7.28
C LEU A 68 6.40 -6.25 6.66
N LYS A 69 7.25 -5.56 7.42
CA LYS A 69 8.66 -5.36 7.05
C LYS A 69 9.45 -6.66 7.27
N PRO A 70 10.63 -6.81 6.63
CA PRO A 70 11.49 -7.95 6.89
C PRO A 70 11.87 -8.01 8.37
N GLY A 71 11.48 -9.09 9.04
CA GLY A 71 11.74 -9.32 10.46
C GLY A 71 10.60 -8.93 11.41
N ASP A 72 9.51 -8.33 10.92
CA ASP A 72 8.32 -8.08 11.74
C ASP A 72 7.53 -9.38 11.95
N GLU A 73 7.02 -9.58 13.17
CA GLU A 73 6.14 -10.70 13.49
C GLU A 73 4.68 -10.40 13.11
N PRO A 74 3.93 -11.40 12.60
CA PRO A 74 2.50 -11.25 12.39
C PRO A 74 1.76 -10.97 13.71
N SER A 75 0.82 -10.03 13.69
CA SER A 75 -0.08 -9.75 14.82
C SER A 75 -1.48 -10.32 14.55
N GLU A 76 -2.27 -10.58 15.60
CA GLU A 76 -3.71 -10.78 15.41
C GLU A 76 -4.33 -9.47 14.93
N TYR A 77 -4.89 -9.48 13.73
CA TYR A 77 -5.55 -8.32 13.16
C TYR A 77 -6.99 -8.28 13.67
N THR A 78 -7.30 -7.33 14.54
CA THR A 78 -8.66 -7.13 15.06
C THR A 78 -9.18 -5.80 14.57
N ASP A 79 -10.37 -5.83 13.97
CA ASP A 79 -10.96 -4.71 13.24
C ASP A 79 -10.97 -3.38 14.02
N GLU A 80 -11.06 -3.41 15.36
CA GLU A 80 -11.17 -2.20 16.18
C GLU A 80 -9.84 -1.59 16.65
N GLU A 81 -8.78 -2.37 16.80
CA GLU A 81 -7.49 -1.89 17.32
C GLU A 81 -6.58 -1.43 16.18
N ASP A 82 -6.54 -2.15 15.07
CA ASP A 82 -5.66 -1.82 13.94
C ASP A 82 -6.13 -0.57 13.19
N ILE A 83 -7.44 -0.35 13.05
CA ILE A 83 -7.99 0.87 12.44
C ILE A 83 -7.62 2.09 13.30
N LYS A 84 -7.65 1.96 14.63
CA LYS A 84 -7.28 3.04 15.56
C LYS A 84 -5.79 3.35 15.51
N ASP A 85 -4.91 2.36 15.37
CA ASP A 85 -3.47 2.61 15.27
C ASP A 85 -3.08 3.22 13.92
N HIS A 86 -3.77 2.87 12.84
CA HIS A 86 -3.57 3.53 11.55
C HIS A 86 -4.03 5.00 11.57
N LEU A 87 -5.16 5.30 12.21
CA LEU A 87 -5.68 6.66 12.38
C LEU A 87 -4.87 7.53 13.36
N LYS A 88 -4.00 6.93 14.19
CA LYS A 88 -3.15 7.67 15.14
C LYS A 88 -1.84 8.18 14.53
N HIS A 89 -1.53 7.77 13.29
CA HIS A 89 -0.25 8.06 12.64
C HIS A 89 -0.27 9.29 11.70
N ASP A 90 -1.32 10.12 11.80
CA ASP A 90 -1.45 11.46 11.19
C ASP A 90 -0.72 12.57 11.99
#